data_AF-A0A662HW90-F1
#
_entry.id   AF-A0A662HW90-F1
#
_cell.length_a   1.000
_cell.length_b   1.000
_cell.length_c   1.000
_cell.angle_alpha   90.00
_cell.angle_beta   90.00
_cell.angle_gamma   90.00
#
_symmetry.space_group_name_H-M   'P 1'
#
loop_
_entity.id
_entity.type
_entity.pdbx_description
1 polymer ?
#
loop_
_entity_poly.entity_id
_entity_poly.type
_entity_poly.pdbx_seq_one_letter_code
_entity_poly.pdbx_strand_id
1 'polypeptide(L)'
;RGYTFSQLKKAIDEIHRETTEILNMKLYEEEWRILLSKIKDYMGGDIVILARLDLGSPYSPIHVFSQYLNKSQQREFLIYLDNFLKENGVLFSYPVFGLYMGPWRKNETKILSWRRIYWVNVFGEENCGFSLYDSLAPEFQTYETIRELAQKRRGEQRE
;
A
#
# COMPACT_ATOMS: atom_id res chain seq x y z
N ARG A 1 10.33 30.26 -0.33
CA ARG A 1 9.36 30.33 -1.45
C ARG A 1 8.79 28.93 -1.60
N GLY A 2 7.51 28.74 -1.28
CA GLY A 2 6.88 27.41 -1.31
C GLY A 2 6.74 26.86 -2.74
N TYR A 3 6.52 25.55 -2.84
CA TYR A 3 6.20 24.88 -4.10
C TYR A 3 4.83 25.32 -4.63
N THR A 4 4.59 25.18 -5.92
CA THR A 4 3.25 25.31 -6.51
C THR A 4 2.55 23.95 -6.55
N PHE A 5 1.20 23.92 -6.61
CA PHE A 5 0.43 22.68 -6.77
C PHE A 5 0.89 21.86 -7.98
N SER A 6 1.21 22.53 -9.10
CA SER A 6 1.70 21.86 -10.32
C SER A 6 3.05 21.18 -10.10
N GLN A 7 3.98 21.83 -9.39
CA GLN A 7 5.26 21.23 -9.03
C GLN A 7 5.11 20.06 -8.07
N LEU A 8 4.17 20.15 -7.12
CA LEU A 8 3.89 19.07 -6.19
C LEU A 8 3.26 17.87 -6.90
N LYS A 9 2.23 18.11 -7.73
CA LYS A 9 1.59 17.06 -8.52
C LYS A 9 2.59 16.36 -9.44
N LYS A 10 3.44 17.13 -10.12
CA LYS A 10 4.50 16.57 -10.96
C LYS A 10 5.48 15.71 -10.14
N ALA A 11 5.89 16.15 -8.96
CA ALA A 11 6.78 15.36 -8.10
C ALA A 11 6.13 14.06 -7.61
N ILE A 12 4.83 14.07 -7.31
CA ILE A 12 4.05 12.87 -6.96
C ILE A 12 3.99 11.93 -8.17
N ASP A 13 3.63 12.45 -9.34
CA ASP A 13 3.47 11.68 -10.57
C ASP A 13 4.82 11.09 -11.05
N GLU A 14 5.95 11.77 -10.80
CA GLU A 14 7.30 11.31 -11.15
C GLU A 14 7.80 10.15 -10.27
N ILE A 15 7.22 9.94 -9.08
CA ILE A 15 7.53 8.81 -8.20
C ILE A 15 6.73 7.57 -8.65
N HIS A 16 6.80 7.23 -9.95
CA HIS A 16 6.22 6.01 -10.49
C HIS A 16 7.18 4.82 -10.36
N ARG A 17 7.54 4.47 -9.11
CA ARG A 17 8.46 3.35 -8.84
C ARG A 17 8.02 2.44 -7.70
N GLU A 18 6.87 2.69 -7.08
CA GLU A 18 6.36 1.96 -5.92
C GLU A 18 6.31 0.44 -6.17
N THR A 19 5.94 0.05 -7.38
CA THR A 19 5.87 -1.35 -7.80
C THR A 19 7.26 -2.01 -7.80
N THR A 20 8.27 -1.27 -8.25
CA THR A 20 9.67 -1.71 -8.25
C THR A 20 10.23 -1.74 -6.83
N GLU A 21 9.87 -0.76 -6.00
CA GLU A 21 10.26 -0.71 -4.59
C GLU A 21 9.71 -1.93 -3.82
N ILE A 22 8.46 -2.31 -4.05
CA ILE A 22 7.84 -3.47 -3.40
C ILE A 22 8.49 -4.78 -3.86
N LEU A 23 8.72 -4.95 -5.16
CA LEU A 23 9.38 -6.16 -5.70
C LEU A 23 10.79 -6.34 -5.14
N ASN A 24 11.53 -5.23 -5.03
CA ASN A 24 12.88 -5.24 -4.50
C ASN A 24 12.92 -5.17 -2.96
N MET A 25 11.74 -5.07 -2.32
CA MET A 25 11.58 -4.87 -0.88
C MET A 25 12.41 -3.70 -0.31
N LYS A 26 12.55 -2.62 -1.09
CA LYS A 26 13.42 -1.48 -0.77
C LYS A 26 12.90 -0.20 -1.39
N LEU A 27 12.69 0.82 -0.56
CA LEU A 27 12.27 2.16 -1.00
C LEU A 27 13.46 2.96 -1.54
N TYR A 28 13.17 3.90 -2.44
CA TYR A 28 14.02 5.03 -2.77
C TYR A 28 13.86 6.10 -1.67
N GLU A 29 14.33 5.79 -0.47
CA GLU A 29 14.07 6.56 0.75
C GLU A 29 14.38 8.06 0.64
N GLU A 30 15.45 8.43 -0.06
CA GLU A 30 15.81 9.85 -0.26
C GLU A 30 14.77 10.58 -1.13
N GLU A 31 14.29 9.93 -2.19
CA GLU A 31 13.24 10.50 -3.06
C GLU A 31 11.93 10.70 -2.26
N TRP A 32 11.59 9.73 -1.40
CA TRP A 32 10.47 9.84 -0.47
C TRP A 32 10.64 10.99 0.52
N ARG A 33 11.80 11.15 1.16
CA ARG A 33 12.08 12.25 2.09
C ARG A 33 11.95 13.61 1.40
N ILE A 34 12.45 13.73 0.18
CA ILE A 34 12.30 14.93 -0.65
C ILE A 34 10.82 15.22 -0.95
N LEU A 35 10.05 14.20 -1.35
CA LEU A 35 8.61 14.35 -1.60
C LEU A 35 7.87 14.81 -0.34
N LEU A 36 8.09 14.16 0.80
CA LEU A 36 7.44 14.48 2.05
C LEU A 36 7.77 15.90 2.52
N SER A 37 9.02 16.34 2.34
CA SER A 37 9.44 17.73 2.58
C SER A 37 8.66 18.71 1.69
N LYS A 38 8.56 18.42 0.38
CA LYS A 38 7.77 19.25 -0.55
C LYS A 38 6.30 19.36 -0.18
N ILE A 39 5.69 18.24 0.26
CA ILE A 39 4.29 18.22 0.71
C ILE A 39 4.13 19.12 1.94
N LYS A 40 4.99 18.98 2.96
CA LYS A 40 4.94 19.77 4.20
C LYS A 40 5.20 21.26 3.94
N ASP A 41 6.14 21.59 3.06
CA ASP A 41 6.44 22.96 2.64
C ASP A 41 5.24 23.63 1.94
N TYR A 42 4.45 22.86 1.19
CA TYR A 42 3.30 23.38 0.45
C TYR A 42 2.03 23.46 1.29
N MET A 43 1.71 22.38 2.02
CA MET A 43 0.45 22.24 2.74
C MET A 43 0.51 22.72 4.20
N GLY A 44 1.72 22.92 4.74
CA GLY A 44 1.97 23.24 6.14
C GLY A 44 2.58 22.06 6.91
N GLY A 45 3.36 22.35 7.96
CA GLY A 45 4.06 21.33 8.75
C GLY A 45 3.14 20.43 9.61
N ASP A 46 1.94 20.92 9.93
CA ASP A 46 1.01 20.26 10.87
C ASP A 46 0.01 19.30 10.19
N ILE A 47 0.16 19.07 8.89
CA ILE A 47 -0.73 18.19 8.15
C ILE A 47 -0.54 16.72 8.55
N VAL A 48 -1.61 15.96 8.42
CA VAL A 48 -1.56 14.50 8.52
C VAL A 48 -1.36 13.91 7.11
N ILE A 49 -0.26 13.18 6.93
CA ILE A 49 0.00 12.44 5.68
C ILE A 49 -0.34 10.97 5.92
N LEU A 50 -1.21 10.42 5.06
CA LEU A 50 -1.55 9.00 5.03
C LEU A 50 -0.92 8.36 3.79
N ALA A 51 -0.19 7.28 4.00
CA ALA A 51 0.30 6.42 2.92
C ALA A 51 -0.47 5.10 2.92
N ARG A 52 -0.75 4.57 1.72
CA ARG A 52 -1.40 3.27 1.52
C ARG A 52 -0.80 2.59 0.29
N LEU A 53 -0.94 1.26 0.20
CA LEU A 53 -0.68 0.56 -1.05
C LEU A 53 -1.79 0.91 -2.05
N ASP A 54 -1.43 1.56 -3.15
CA ASP A 54 -2.41 1.93 -4.16
C ASP A 54 -2.93 0.73 -4.96
N LEU A 55 -4.09 0.91 -5.59
CA LEU A 55 -4.87 -0.14 -6.24
C LEU A 55 -5.54 0.37 -7.52
N GLY A 56 -5.93 -0.54 -8.40
CA GLY A 56 -6.81 -0.24 -9.54
C GLY A 56 -6.14 -0.29 -10.91
N SER A 57 -4.82 -0.50 -10.98
CA SER A 57 -4.09 -0.74 -12.22
C SER A 57 -3.40 -2.11 -12.22
N PRO A 58 -3.18 -2.74 -13.39
CA PRO A 58 -2.34 -3.93 -13.46
C PRO A 58 -0.96 -3.55 -12.93
N TYR A 59 -0.37 -4.43 -12.12
CA TYR A 59 0.91 -4.16 -11.47
C TYR A 59 0.87 -3.04 -10.41
N SER A 60 -0.31 -2.61 -9.94
CA SER A 60 -0.42 -1.66 -8.82
C SER A 60 0.31 -2.15 -7.56
N PRO A 61 0.67 -1.26 -6.62
CA PRO A 61 1.34 -1.63 -5.37
C PRO A 61 0.71 -2.83 -4.63
N ILE A 62 -0.62 -2.86 -4.47
CA ILE A 62 -1.28 -3.99 -3.81
C ILE A 62 -1.22 -5.29 -4.62
N HIS A 63 -1.28 -5.20 -5.95
CA HIS A 63 -1.18 -6.35 -6.84
C HIS A 63 0.22 -6.95 -6.74
N VAL A 64 1.26 -6.12 -6.81
CA VAL A 64 2.64 -6.57 -6.64
C VAL A 64 2.87 -7.19 -5.26
N PHE A 65 2.46 -6.48 -4.21
CA PHE A 65 2.60 -6.93 -2.84
C PHE A 65 1.94 -8.30 -2.60
N SER A 66 0.72 -8.50 -3.11
CA SER A 66 -0.04 -9.73 -2.87
C SER A 66 0.34 -10.88 -3.81
N GLN A 67 0.65 -10.60 -5.07
CA GLN A 67 0.83 -11.65 -6.09
C GLN A 67 2.29 -12.06 -6.27
N TYR A 68 3.26 -11.19 -5.96
CA TYR A 68 4.69 -11.42 -6.24
C TYR A 68 5.53 -11.67 -4.99
N LEU A 69 5.13 -11.14 -3.84
CA LEU A 69 5.81 -11.43 -2.57
C LEU A 69 5.22 -12.66 -1.91
N ASN A 70 6.09 -13.53 -1.38
CA ASN A 70 5.65 -14.61 -0.51
C ASN A 70 5.26 -14.09 0.88
N LYS A 71 4.65 -14.94 1.71
CA LYS A 71 4.15 -14.57 3.05
C LYS A 71 5.20 -13.93 3.95
N SER A 72 6.45 -14.42 3.95
CA SER A 72 7.52 -13.84 4.78
C SER A 72 7.88 -12.45 4.28
N GLN A 73 8.08 -12.33 2.96
CA GLN A 73 8.40 -11.06 2.30
C GLN A 73 7.32 -10.01 2.52
N GLN A 74 6.04 -10.39 2.48
CA GLN A 74 4.93 -9.48 2.76
C GLN A 74 5.01 -8.92 4.19
N ARG A 75 5.29 -9.77 5.20
CA ARG A 75 5.43 -9.32 6.59
C ARG A 75 6.66 -8.44 6.80
N GLU A 76 7.80 -8.87 6.26
CA GLU A 76 9.06 -8.12 6.32
C GLU A 76 8.90 -6.74 5.67
N PHE A 77 8.25 -6.68 4.51
CA PHE A 77 8.00 -5.43 3.82
C PHE A 77 7.04 -4.51 4.60
N LEU A 78 5.98 -5.06 5.23
CA LEU A 78 5.09 -4.28 6.10
C LEU A 78 5.84 -3.67 7.29
N ILE A 79 6.74 -4.42 7.92
CA ILE A 79 7.56 -3.94 9.05
C ILE A 79 8.51 -2.83 8.57
N TYR A 80 9.22 -3.07 7.46
CA TYR A 80 10.14 -2.11 6.88
C TYR A 80 9.43 -0.79 6.50
N LEU A 81 8.32 -0.89 5.75
CA LEU A 81 7.54 0.25 5.33
C LEU A 81 6.95 1.00 6.52
N ASP A 82 6.42 0.31 7.53
CA ASP A 82 5.89 0.94 8.74
C ASP A 82 6.94 1.77 9.47
N ASN A 83 8.14 1.21 9.68
CA ASN A 83 9.25 1.90 10.32
C ASN A 83 9.67 3.14 9.54
N PHE A 84 9.87 3.01 8.23
CA PHE A 84 10.23 4.14 7.37
C PHE A 84 9.17 5.26 7.42
N LEU A 85 7.89 4.91 7.26
CA LEU A 85 6.80 5.90 7.30
C LEU A 85 6.71 6.56 8.68
N LYS A 86 6.87 5.79 9.76
CA LYS A 86 6.87 6.30 11.14
C LYS A 86 7.98 7.33 11.35
N GLU A 87 9.21 7.00 10.98
CA GLU A 87 10.38 7.90 11.11
C GLU A 87 10.20 9.23 10.37
N ASN A 88 9.38 9.25 9.33
CA ASN A 88 9.12 10.43 8.51
C ASN A 88 7.79 11.15 8.86
N GLY A 89 7.12 10.75 9.93
CA GLY A 89 5.86 11.34 10.40
C GLY A 89 4.68 11.07 9.48
N VAL A 90 4.66 9.91 8.83
CA VAL A 90 3.58 9.45 7.93
C VAL A 90 2.81 8.32 8.59
N LEU A 91 1.48 8.41 8.53
CA LEU A 91 0.59 7.36 9.02
C LEU A 91 0.38 6.30 7.94
N PHE A 92 0.61 5.04 8.30
CA PHE A 92 0.40 3.93 7.40
C PHE A 92 -1.05 3.41 7.50
N SER A 93 -1.80 3.51 6.42
CA SER A 93 -3.09 2.83 6.26
C SER A 93 -2.85 1.38 5.84
N TYR A 94 -2.73 0.50 6.83
CA TYR A 94 -2.43 -0.92 6.61
C TYR A 94 -3.44 -1.61 5.68
N PRO A 95 -2.98 -2.52 4.79
CA PRO A 95 -3.88 -3.35 4.01
C PRO A 95 -4.46 -4.47 4.88
N VAL A 96 -5.68 -4.30 5.40
CA VAL A 96 -6.35 -5.34 6.24
C VAL A 96 -7.28 -6.22 5.40
N PHE A 97 -8.22 -5.61 4.69
CA PHE A 97 -9.21 -6.28 3.85
C PHE A 97 -9.67 -5.34 2.73
N GLY A 98 -10.19 -5.89 1.63
CA GLY A 98 -10.99 -5.11 0.69
C GLY A 98 -10.21 -4.41 -0.42
N LEU A 99 -8.93 -4.74 -0.61
CA LEU A 99 -8.14 -4.18 -1.71
C LEU A 99 -8.22 -5.06 -2.95
N TYR A 100 -8.67 -4.49 -4.07
CA TYR A 100 -8.73 -5.18 -5.35
C TYR A 100 -7.31 -5.56 -5.82
N MET A 101 -7.07 -6.86 -6.00
CA MET A 101 -5.75 -7.40 -6.39
C MET A 101 -5.55 -7.52 -7.91
N GLY A 102 -6.54 -7.12 -8.71
CA GLY A 102 -6.47 -7.15 -10.18
C GLY A 102 -6.33 -5.75 -10.78
N PRO A 103 -6.23 -5.63 -12.11
CA PRO A 103 -6.29 -6.67 -13.14
C PRO A 103 -4.99 -7.46 -13.34
N TRP A 104 -5.11 -8.69 -13.86
CA TRP A 104 -3.97 -9.60 -14.13
C TRP A 104 -3.54 -9.57 -15.59
N ARG A 105 -2.27 -9.87 -15.84
CA ARG A 105 -1.75 -10.11 -17.19
C ARG A 105 -2.18 -11.50 -17.68
N LYS A 106 -2.16 -11.68 -19.01
CA LYS A 106 -2.41 -12.99 -19.63
C LYS A 106 -1.39 -14.01 -19.09
N ASN A 107 -1.88 -15.18 -18.65
CA ASN A 107 -1.10 -16.28 -18.09
C ASN A 107 -0.41 -16.01 -16.74
N GLU A 108 -0.79 -14.93 -16.03
CA GLU A 108 -0.28 -14.68 -14.69
C GLU A 108 -0.89 -15.65 -13.66
N THR A 109 -0.04 -16.24 -12.82
CA THR A 109 -0.47 -17.09 -11.69
C THR A 109 -1.21 -16.25 -10.67
N LYS A 110 -2.39 -16.69 -10.25
CA LYS A 110 -3.25 -15.96 -9.31
C LYS A 110 -3.15 -16.58 -7.92
N ILE A 111 -2.78 -15.76 -6.94
CA ILE A 111 -2.88 -16.09 -5.53
C ILE A 111 -4.12 -15.39 -4.99
N LEU A 112 -5.16 -16.17 -4.67
CA LEU A 112 -6.48 -15.67 -4.32
C LEU A 112 -6.82 -16.08 -2.88
N SER A 113 -7.09 -15.10 -2.02
CA SER A 113 -7.64 -15.36 -0.67
C SER A 113 -9.10 -15.81 -0.68
N TRP A 114 -9.86 -15.39 -1.70
CA TRP A 114 -11.28 -15.69 -1.85
C TRP A 114 -11.60 -16.06 -3.29
N ARG A 115 -12.51 -17.03 -3.48
CA ARG A 115 -13.13 -17.27 -4.79
C ARG A 115 -14.03 -16.08 -5.10
N ARG A 116 -13.57 -15.18 -5.98
CA ARG A 116 -14.27 -14.03 -6.60
C ARG A 116 -15.58 -13.60 -5.92
N ILE A 117 -15.61 -12.39 -5.35
CA ILE A 117 -16.90 -11.78 -4.96
C ILE A 117 -17.61 -11.36 -6.25
N TYR A 118 -18.76 -11.97 -6.55
CA TYR A 118 -19.55 -11.67 -7.73
C TYR A 118 -20.31 -10.34 -7.59
N TRP A 119 -20.31 -9.54 -8.65
CA TRP A 119 -20.98 -8.23 -8.71
C TRP A 119 -22.51 -8.29 -8.72
N VAL A 120 -23.13 -9.48 -8.66
CA VAL A 120 -24.59 -9.64 -8.68
C VAL A 120 -25.27 -8.77 -7.60
N ASN A 121 -24.62 -8.56 -6.46
CA ASN A 121 -25.15 -7.74 -5.36
C ASN A 121 -24.89 -6.22 -5.49
N VAL A 122 -24.13 -5.77 -6.49
CA VAL A 122 -23.70 -4.36 -6.63
C VAL A 122 -24.03 -3.76 -8.01
N PHE A 123 -23.93 -4.53 -9.10
CA PHE A 123 -24.22 -4.06 -10.47
C PHE A 123 -25.16 -4.99 -11.27
N GLY A 124 -25.64 -6.10 -10.69
CA GLY A 124 -26.60 -6.98 -11.36
C GLY A 124 -26.02 -7.83 -12.51
N GLU A 125 -24.69 -7.97 -12.57
CA GLU A 125 -23.99 -8.76 -13.58
C GLU A 125 -23.46 -10.08 -12.98
N GLU A 126 -23.79 -11.21 -13.62
CA GLU A 126 -23.50 -12.57 -13.12
C GLU A 126 -22.06 -13.05 -13.35
N ASN A 127 -21.30 -12.39 -14.23
CA ASN A 127 -20.02 -12.92 -14.73
C ASN A 127 -18.77 -12.19 -14.26
N CYS A 128 -18.92 -11.10 -13.52
CA CYS A 128 -17.79 -10.34 -13.02
C CYS A 128 -17.69 -10.63 -11.52
N GLY A 129 -16.51 -11.03 -11.06
CA GLY A 129 -16.22 -11.02 -9.65
C GLY A 129 -14.78 -10.60 -9.41
N PHE A 130 -14.56 -9.81 -8.37
CA PHE A 130 -13.26 -9.23 -8.07
C PHE A 130 -12.55 -10.04 -6.99
N SER A 131 -11.24 -10.22 -7.16
CA SER A 131 -10.40 -10.83 -6.14
C SER A 131 -9.93 -9.75 -5.19
N LEU A 132 -10.21 -9.94 -3.92
CA LEU A 132 -9.78 -9.05 -2.85
C LEU A 132 -8.59 -9.61 -2.14
N TYR A 133 -7.75 -8.74 -1.61
CA TYR A 133 -6.77 -9.08 -0.61
C TYR A 133 -7.45 -9.19 0.76
N ASP A 134 -7.08 -10.23 1.51
CA ASP A 134 -7.52 -10.45 2.90
C ASP A 134 -6.32 -10.88 3.73
N SER A 135 -5.94 -10.05 4.71
CA SER A 135 -4.78 -10.31 5.57
C SER A 135 -4.87 -11.57 6.43
N LEU A 136 -6.09 -12.11 6.65
CA LEU A 136 -6.32 -13.36 7.39
C LEU A 136 -6.19 -14.61 6.50
N ALA A 137 -6.20 -14.44 5.18
CA ALA A 137 -6.22 -15.56 4.27
C ALA A 137 -4.97 -16.43 4.39
N PRO A 138 -5.10 -17.77 4.28
CA PRO A 138 -3.97 -18.69 4.36
C PRO A 138 -2.84 -18.39 3.39
N GLU A 139 -3.12 -17.76 2.25
CA GLU A 139 -2.16 -17.37 1.22
C GLU A 139 -1.27 -16.20 1.64
N PHE A 140 -1.76 -15.31 2.52
CA PHE A 140 -1.08 -14.06 2.90
C PHE A 140 -0.66 -14.06 4.36
N GLN A 141 -1.60 -14.30 5.29
CA GLN A 141 -1.35 -14.41 6.74
C GLN A 141 -0.53 -13.24 7.32
N THR A 142 -0.91 -12.01 6.98
CA THR A 142 -0.24 -10.76 7.39
C THR A 142 -0.95 -10.03 8.53
N TYR A 143 -2.17 -10.47 8.89
CA TYR A 143 -3.00 -9.81 9.90
C TYR A 143 -2.29 -9.62 11.25
N GLU A 144 -1.62 -10.67 11.75
CA GLU A 144 -0.93 -10.62 13.03
C GLU A 144 0.19 -9.58 13.04
N THR A 145 0.97 -9.50 11.95
CA THR A 145 1.99 -8.46 11.78
C THR A 145 1.37 -7.06 11.77
N ILE A 146 0.28 -6.87 11.04
CA ILE A 146 -0.43 -5.58 11.00
C ILE A 146 -0.94 -5.19 12.40
N ARG A 147 -1.52 -6.14 13.13
CA ARG A 147 -2.04 -5.95 14.49
C ARG A 147 -0.92 -5.51 15.44
N GLU A 148 0.22 -6.20 15.41
CA GLU A 148 1.39 -5.86 16.23
C GLU A 148 1.93 -4.47 15.92
N LEU A 149 2.07 -4.10 14.64
CA LEU A 149 2.53 -2.77 14.22
C LEU A 149 1.57 -1.67 14.70
N ALA A 150 0.27 -1.86 14.50
CA ALA A 150 -0.75 -0.92 14.94
C ALA A 150 -0.78 -0.76 16.47
N GLN A 151 -0.59 -1.85 17.23
CA GLN A 151 -0.52 -1.80 18.70
C GLN A 151 0.72 -1.07 19.21
N LYS A 152 1.90 -1.32 18.61
CA LYS A 152 3.14 -0.63 18.98
C LYS A 152 3.02 0.89 18.83
N ARG A 153 2.44 1.36 17.72
CA ARG A 153 2.19 2.80 17.51
C ARG A 153 1.28 3.42 18.57
N ARG A 154 0.30 2.67 19.09
CA ARG A 154 -0.59 3.14 20.17
C ARG A 154 0.12 3.21 21.52
N GLY A 155 1.02 2.28 21.80
CA GLY A 155 1.81 2.26 23.04
C GLY A 155 2.75 3.45 23.15
N GLU A 156 3.42 3.81 22.06
CA GLU A 156 4.38 4.92 22.00
C GLU A 156 3.74 6.31 22.14
N GLN A 157 2.44 6.45 21.88
CA GLN A 157 1.72 7.71 22.11
C GLN A 157 1.32 7.92 23.59
N ARG A 158 1.55 6.93 24.45
CA ARG A 158 1.20 6.98 25.88
C ARG A 158 2.40 7.17 26.81
N GLU A 159 3.61 7.17 26.26
CA GLU A 159 4.88 7.47 26.95
C GLU A 159 5.30 8.92 26.66
#